data_AF-A0A397VPV8-F1
#
_entry.id   AF-A0A397VPV8-F1
#
_cell.length_a   1.000
_cell.length_b   1.000
_cell.length_c   1.000
_cell.angle_alpha   90.00
_cell.angle_beta   90.00
_cell.angle_gamma   90.00
#
_symmetry.space_group_name_H-M   'P 1'
#
loop_
_entity.id
_entity.type
_entity.pdbx_description
1 polymer ?
#
loop_
_entity_poly.entity_id
_entity_poly.type
_entity_poly.pdbx_seq_one_letter_code
_entity_poly.pdbx_strand_id
1 'polypeptide(L)'
;MHMAAARYDQGRLGLLFLASSVKSDVMIIAGTLINKMASVLRKLYDQASICFCDRIVPVDIYVPGCPTTAEALLYSAFNLR
;
A
#
# COMPACT_ATOMS: atom_id res chain seq x y z
N MET A 1 6.29 -0.43 -12.65
CA MET A 1 6.56 0.57 -11.59
C MET A 1 6.81 1.95 -12.22
N HIS A 2 5.77 2.61 -12.74
CA HIS A 2 5.91 3.97 -13.29
C HIS A 2 6.01 5.05 -12.19
N MET A 3 5.49 4.77 -11.00
CA MET A 3 5.55 5.65 -9.81
C MET A 3 6.94 5.70 -9.15
N ALA A 4 7.90 4.92 -9.62
CA ALA A 4 9.31 4.99 -9.18
C ALA A 4 10.21 5.60 -10.26
N ALA A 5 9.64 6.01 -11.39
CA ALA A 5 10.38 6.62 -12.49
C ALA A 5 10.52 8.13 -12.28
N ALA A 6 11.53 8.74 -12.90
CA ALA A 6 11.85 10.17 -12.75
C ALA A 6 10.68 11.14 -13.05
N ARG A 7 9.69 10.72 -13.86
CA ARG A 7 8.49 11.53 -14.12
C ARG A 7 7.53 11.62 -12.93
N TYR A 8 7.47 10.57 -12.12
CA TYR A 8 6.56 10.42 -10.98
C TYR A 8 7.39 10.02 -9.77
N ASP A 9 8.33 10.87 -9.37
CA ASP A 9 9.29 10.54 -8.32
C ASP A 9 8.63 10.59 -6.93
N GLN A 10 8.30 9.41 -6.42
CA GLN A 10 7.81 9.19 -5.06
C GLN A 10 8.79 9.69 -3.98
N GLY A 11 10.10 9.70 -4.25
CA GLY A 11 11.12 10.15 -3.31
C GLY A 11 10.98 11.64 -2.98
N ARG A 12 10.44 12.42 -3.93
CA ARG A 12 10.10 13.84 -3.72
C ARG A 12 9.00 14.05 -2.68
N LEU A 13 8.12 13.06 -2.51
CA LEU A 13 7.01 13.11 -1.55
C LEU A 13 7.41 12.57 -0.17
N GLY A 14 8.67 12.16 0.00
CA GLY A 14 9.14 11.47 1.20
C GLY A 14 8.63 10.04 1.31
N LEU A 15 8.08 9.47 0.21
CA LEU A 15 7.65 8.08 0.16
C LEU A 15 8.86 7.21 -0.17
N LEU A 16 9.21 6.34 0.78
CA LEU A 16 10.26 5.33 0.60
C LEU A 16 9.62 3.96 0.67
N PHE A 17 9.70 3.19 -0.42
CA PHE A 17 9.27 1.80 -0.39
C PHE A 17 10.22 0.96 0.45
N LEU A 18 9.80 0.68 1.68
CA LEU A 18 10.51 -0.21 2.58
C LEU A 18 10.07 -1.65 2.33
N ALA A 19 11.03 -2.58 2.36
CA ALA A 19 10.78 -4.00 2.20
C ALA A 19 10.20 -4.67 3.45
N SER A 20 10.28 -4.01 4.61
CA SER A 20 9.81 -4.56 5.89
C SER A 20 8.50 -3.90 6.30
N SER A 21 7.49 -4.74 6.55
CA SER A 21 6.17 -4.35 7.06
C SER A 21 6.23 -3.68 8.44
N VAL A 22 7.22 -4.01 9.26
CA VAL A 22 7.36 -3.50 10.63
C VAL A 22 7.83 -2.04 10.65
N LYS A 23 8.56 -1.60 9.61
CA LYS A 23 9.05 -0.21 9.49
C LYS A 23 8.19 0.64 8.56
N SER A 24 7.23 0.04 7.86
CA SER A 24 6.37 0.77 6.95
C SER A 24 5.17 1.34 7.69
N ASP A 25 4.92 2.63 7.51
CA ASP A 25 3.73 3.28 8.07
C ASP A 25 2.45 2.94 7.28
N VAL A 26 2.60 2.62 5.99
CA VAL A 26 1.49 2.35 5.06
C VAL A 26 1.80 1.11 4.21
N MET A 27 0.80 0.24 4.04
CA MET A 27 0.88 -0.94 3.16
C MET A 27 0.00 -0.73 1.93
N ILE A 28 0.61 -0.70 0.73
CA ILE A 28 -0.11 -0.58 -0.55
C ILE A 28 -0.29 -1.95 -1.18
N ILE A 29 -1.54 -2.36 -1.40
CA ILE A 29 -1.89 -3.59 -2.12
C ILE A 29 -2.21 -3.23 -3.58
N ALA A 30 -1.25 -3.42 -4.48
CA ALA A 30 -1.44 -3.17 -5.91
C ALA A 30 -1.59 -4.50 -6.67
N GLY A 31 -2.83 -4.91 -6.94
CA GLY A 31 -3.13 -6.11 -7.72
C GLY A 31 -4.37 -6.85 -7.24
N THR A 32 -4.60 -8.04 -7.81
CA THR A 32 -5.70 -8.90 -7.40
C THR A 32 -5.38 -9.63 -6.10
N LEU A 33 -6.34 -9.64 -5.18
CA LEU A 33 -6.28 -10.42 -3.96
C LEU A 33 -6.97 -11.77 -4.16
N ILE A 34 -6.20 -12.85 -4.05
CA ILE A 34 -6.75 -14.21 -4.06
C ILE A 34 -6.97 -14.71 -2.63
N ASN A 35 -7.98 -15.54 -2.41
CA ASN A 35 -8.30 -16.09 -1.08
C ASN A 35 -7.10 -16.79 -0.42
N LYS A 36 -6.21 -17.39 -1.22
CA LYS A 36 -4.99 -18.04 -0.72
C LYS A 36 -3.99 -17.07 -0.10
N MET A 37 -3.95 -15.81 -0.55
CA MET A 37 -3.03 -14.79 -0.03
C MET A 37 -3.59 -14.01 1.16
N ALA A 38 -4.90 -14.15 1.44
CA ALA A 38 -5.56 -13.44 2.54
C ALA A 38 -4.89 -13.71 3.90
N SER A 39 -4.48 -14.96 4.17
CA SER A 39 -3.81 -15.33 5.42
C SER A 39 -2.38 -14.79 5.53
N VAL A 40 -1.70 -14.53 4.41
CA VAL A 40 -0.35 -13.95 4.39
C VAL A 40 -0.41 -12.45 4.63
N LEU A 41 -1.33 -11.76 3.95
CA LEU A 41 -1.54 -10.32 4.14
C LEU A 41 -1.93 -9.99 5.57
N ARG A 42 -2.76 -10.84 6.18
CA ARG A 42 -3.12 -10.73 7.59
C ARG A 42 -1.89 -10.71 8.50
N LYS A 43 -0.97 -11.66 8.31
CA LYS A 43 0.27 -11.74 9.09
C LYS A 43 1.17 -10.53 8.90
N LEU A 44 1.27 -10.00 7.68
CA LEU A 44 2.08 -8.80 7.41
C LEU A 44 1.50 -7.56 8.08
N TYR A 45 0.18 -7.43 8.13
CA TYR A 45 -0.50 -6.36 8.84
C TYR A 45 -0.35 -6.50 10.36
N ASP A 46 -0.54 -7.71 10.90
CA ASP A 46 -0.37 -7.98 12.33
C ASP A 46 1.08 -7.72 12.82
N GLN A 47 2.07 -7.81 11.92
CA GLN A 47 3.46 -7.41 12.21
C GLN A 47 3.66 -5.89 12.28
N ALA A 48 2.86 -5.12 11.53
CA ALA A 48 2.93 -3.66 11.52
C ALA A 48 2.17 -3.05 12.72
N SER A 49 1.04 -3.64 13.10
CA SER A 49 0.21 -3.17 14.22
C SER A 49 0.15 -4.24 15.32
N ILE A 50 0.93 -4.04 16.39
CA ILE A 50 0.85 -4.85 17.60
C ILE A 50 -0.44 -4.46 18.35
N CYS A 51 -1.58 -4.98 17.91
CA CYS A 51 -2.74 -5.40 18.71
C CYS A 51 -3.93 -5.74 17.78
N PHE A 52 -4.48 -6.93 17.99
CA PHE A 52 -5.83 -7.43 17.68
C PHE A 52 -6.75 -6.60 16.75
N CYS A 53 -6.99 -7.08 15.52
CA CYS A 53 -7.98 -6.50 14.59
C CYS A 53 -8.60 -7.54 13.64
N ASP A 54 -9.45 -8.47 14.08
CA ASP A 54 -10.13 -9.39 13.17
C ASP A 54 -11.16 -8.68 12.25
N ARG A 55 -10.75 -8.40 11.01
CA ARG A 55 -11.53 -8.37 9.74
C ARG A 55 -10.61 -8.05 8.54
N ILE A 56 -9.71 -8.99 8.22
CA ILE A 56 -8.95 -9.13 6.95
C ILE A 56 -7.93 -8.03 6.53
N VAL A 57 -8.09 -6.75 6.88
CA VAL A 57 -7.17 -5.57 6.80
C VAL A 57 -8.06 -4.36 6.47
N PRO A 58 -8.08 -3.27 7.26
CA PRO A 58 -8.81 -2.06 6.89
C PRO A 58 -8.16 -1.42 5.65
N VAL A 59 -8.97 -1.12 4.63
CA VAL A 59 -8.53 -0.34 3.46
C VAL A 59 -8.99 1.09 3.68
N ASP A 60 -8.03 2.01 3.86
CA ASP A 60 -8.35 3.43 4.10
C ASP A 60 -8.78 4.15 2.81
N ILE A 61 -8.15 3.82 1.68
CA ILE A 61 -8.44 4.43 0.38
C ILE A 61 -8.43 3.36 -0.72
N TYR A 62 -9.49 3.35 -1.54
CA TYR A 62 -9.54 2.56 -2.77
C TYR A 62 -9.19 3.43 -3.99
N VAL A 63 -8.20 3.00 -4.78
CA VAL A 63 -7.79 3.69 -6.01
C VAL A 63 -8.40 2.96 -7.21
N PRO A 64 -9.33 3.59 -7.95
CA PRO A 64 -9.89 2.97 -9.14
C PRO A 64 -8.88 2.95 -10.29
N GLY A 65 -8.84 1.85 -11.03
CA GLY A 65 -8.07 1.72 -12.27
C GLY A 65 -7.50 0.32 -12.49
N CYS A 66 -7.48 -0.12 -13.75
CA CYS A 66 -6.93 -1.41 -14.16
C CYS A 66 -6.21 -1.26 -15.51
N PRO A 67 -4.90 -0.93 -15.54
CA PRO A 67 -4.02 -0.61 -14.41
C PRO A 67 -4.23 0.81 -13.87
N THR A 68 -4.06 1.01 -12.57
CA THR A 68 -4.07 2.35 -11.95
C THR A 68 -2.96 3.21 -12.56
N THR A 69 -3.30 4.43 -13.00
CA THR A 69 -2.29 5.39 -13.47
C THR A 69 -1.39 5.82 -12.32
N ALA A 70 -0.12 6.15 -12.63
CA ALA A 70 0.83 6.61 -11.61
C ALA A 70 0.34 7.88 -10.89
N GLU A 71 -0.38 8.75 -11.61
CA GLU A 71 -1.00 9.96 -11.07
C GLU A 71 -2.08 9.66 -10.03
N ALA A 72 -2.97 8.69 -10.29
CA ALA A 72 -4.01 8.29 -9.36
C ALA A 72 -3.44 7.71 -8.06
N LEU A 73 -2.37 6.92 -8.17
CA LEU A 73 -1.64 6.41 -7.00
C LEU A 73 -0.94 7.53 -6.22
N LEU A 74 -0.29 8.48 -6.89
CA LEU A 74 0.31 9.63 -6.20
C LEU A 74 -0.74 10.48 -5.49
N TYR A 75 -1.86 10.76 -6.15
CA TYR A 75 -2.98 11.50 -5.55
C TYR A 75 -3.53 10.81 -4.30
N SER A 76 -3.66 9.47 -4.35
CA SER A 76 -4.08 8.70 -3.18
C SER A 76 -3.07 8.81 -2.03
N ALA A 77 -1.77 8.82 -2.32
CA ALA A 77 -0.73 9.01 -1.31
C ALA A 77 -0.72 10.44 -0.73
N PHE A 78 -1.12 11.45 -1.53
CA PHE A 78 -1.32 12.82 -1.03
C PHE A 78 -2.54 12.94 -0.11
N ASN A 79 -3.62 12.22 -0.41
CA ASN A 79 -4.85 12.28 0.37
C ASN A 79 -4.78 11.48 1.70
N LEU A 80 -3.84 10.53 1.77
CA LEU A 80 -3.61 9.70 2.96
C LEU A 80 -2.65 10.37 3.98
N ARG A 81 -2.03 11.50 3.59
CA ARG A 81 -1.15 12.32 4.43
C ARG A 81 -1.95 13.40 5.16
#